data_AF-H2TN62-F1
#
_entry.id   AF-H2TN62-F1
#
_cell.length_a   1.000
_cell.length_b   1.000
_cell.length_c   1.000
_cell.angle_alpha   90.00
_cell.angle_beta   90.00
_cell.angle_gamma   90.00
#
_symmetry.space_group_name_H-M   'P 1'
#
loop_
_entity.id
_entity.type
_entity.pdbx_description
1 polymer ?
#
loop_
_entity_poly.entity_id
_entity_poly.type
_entity_poly.pdbx_seq_one_letter_code
_entity_poly.pdbx_strand_id
1 'polypeptide(L)'
;MFGNDRLRLLATKWWLFLMVTHSRAVSRCVDRACSPPIGNLASGRALRTLSGCYGNRSSPSLRLDPPAHPHLCIEDTHPSSHMADDPFLHPDTWWASSAATGAPDEIRLDLETRFVLSHVILVFRSPRPAAMAIERSADFGKTWETLRLFAQNCSAEFGLPDDEGSLCTSRYTAATPCTKGEVILRLLDPSTSKILDPFSPEAVARLALTNLRIRLLKAQTCPDPAETSSPASALTSAPVTESTAAAPYAVSTLLARGTCLCHGHAGSCAPHNNSRDTSQDQNMVFGRCQCAHHTTGHHCEKCAQLYNDRPWRPANSSSGESNACQKCQCHGHADSCHFSERAWLSSGGTSGGVCHNCKHNTVGRRCQRCRHGYHRHPSLPLSSPLACKRCWCDPRGSLPPHPGEESPWCHPRSGQCRCKPGVGGADCGQCLPGFWGFSEEGCKPCTCPRSCDPTTGQCLTSYSDNHVVNVPIGGKVPDVDHTFEDDVQWTKGRAVSTLHHTGKCSCKEKKLRSASELCRIKHDYVIKASVLSAHDKGTHAEVQVKVRKVFQSGQTELSLGTSSIYPLSWTKHGCTCPVLNPGMEYLLAGSEEAGTGHLLITMQSVVVPWTPRIGLLVSEGLRNGCL
;
A
#
# COMPACT_ATOMS: atom_id res chain seq x y z
N MET A 1 -48.23 35.15 19.84
CA MET A 1 -46.81 34.79 19.63
C MET A 1 -46.34 33.99 20.85
N PHE A 2 -45.41 33.04 20.74
CA PHE A 2 -44.93 32.10 21.79
C PHE A 2 -45.57 30.70 21.89
N GLY A 3 -46.03 30.10 20.78
CA GLY A 3 -46.44 28.68 20.75
C GLY A 3 -45.55 27.75 19.92
N ASN A 4 -44.85 28.27 18.91
CA ASN A 4 -44.29 27.45 17.83
C ASN A 4 -42.76 27.25 17.90
N ASP A 5 -42.05 28.03 18.71
CA ASP A 5 -40.58 27.93 18.82
C ASP A 5 -40.11 26.83 19.77
N ARG A 6 -40.91 26.45 20.78
CA ARG A 6 -40.56 25.33 21.68
C ARG A 6 -40.65 23.97 20.99
N LEU A 7 -41.62 23.78 20.09
CA LEU A 7 -41.77 22.52 19.36
C LEU A 7 -40.65 22.32 18.33
N ARG A 8 -40.22 23.40 17.65
CA ARG A 8 -39.08 23.35 16.73
C ARG A 8 -37.75 23.13 17.46
N LEU A 9 -37.55 23.71 18.64
CA LEU A 9 -36.35 23.51 19.45
C LEU A 9 -36.29 22.08 20.06
N LEU A 10 -37.43 21.49 20.41
CA LEU A 10 -37.51 20.11 20.87
C LEU A 10 -37.32 19.11 19.72
N ALA A 11 -37.87 19.37 18.53
CA ALA A 11 -37.68 18.52 17.35
C ALA A 11 -36.23 18.55 16.84
N THR A 12 -35.57 19.72 16.86
CA THR A 12 -34.14 19.84 16.51
C THR A 12 -33.24 19.22 17.56
N LYS A 13 -33.56 19.34 18.85
CA LYS A 13 -32.85 18.62 19.93
C LYS A 13 -33.05 17.10 19.83
N TRP A 14 -34.24 16.62 19.45
CA TRP A 14 -34.49 15.20 19.21
C TRP A 14 -33.78 14.68 17.96
N TRP A 15 -33.69 15.47 16.88
CA TRP A 15 -32.89 15.14 15.70
C TRP A 15 -31.39 15.12 16.02
N LEU A 16 -30.88 16.08 16.80
CA LEU A 16 -29.50 16.06 17.31
C LEU A 16 -29.25 14.89 18.25
N PHE A 17 -30.23 14.50 19.08
CA PHE A 17 -30.12 13.32 19.95
C PHE A 17 -30.15 12.02 19.14
N LEU A 18 -30.99 11.89 18.10
CA LEU A 18 -31.02 10.76 17.17
C LEU A 18 -29.76 10.66 16.29
N MET A 19 -29.16 11.80 15.92
CA MET A 19 -27.87 11.86 15.21
C MET A 19 -26.68 11.54 16.14
N VAL A 20 -26.82 11.72 17.46
CA VAL A 20 -25.79 11.38 18.46
C VAL A 20 -25.96 9.96 19.02
N THR A 21 -27.18 9.40 19.02
CA THR A 21 -27.45 8.02 19.47
C THR A 21 -27.47 6.99 18.34
N HIS A 22 -27.37 7.41 17.07
CA HIS A 22 -26.70 6.60 16.04
C HIS A 22 -25.17 6.70 16.22
N SER A 23 -24.71 6.36 17.43
CA SER A 23 -23.40 5.74 17.57
C SER A 23 -23.48 4.39 16.86
N ARG A 24 -23.41 4.41 15.52
CA ARG A 24 -22.70 3.36 14.78
C ARG A 24 -21.46 3.14 15.61
N ALA A 25 -21.36 2.00 16.28
CA ALA A 25 -20.20 1.63 17.06
C ALA A 25 -18.98 2.07 16.25
N VAL A 26 -18.30 3.13 16.71
CA VAL A 26 -17.15 3.67 16.00
C VAL A 26 -16.23 2.47 15.85
N SER A 27 -15.99 2.05 14.61
CA SER A 27 -15.19 0.87 14.34
C SER A 27 -13.93 0.98 15.18
N ARG A 28 -13.70 0.04 16.10
CA ARG A 28 -12.55 0.04 17.02
C ARG A 28 -11.20 -0.03 16.26
N CYS A 29 -11.23 -0.09 14.93
CA CYS A 29 -10.12 -0.22 14.00
C CYS A 29 -9.87 1.02 13.14
N VAL A 30 -10.32 2.22 13.54
CA VAL A 30 -9.97 3.44 12.78
C VAL A 30 -8.56 3.88 13.17
N ASP A 31 -7.63 3.75 12.23
CA ASP A 31 -6.23 4.19 12.31
C ASP A 31 -5.40 3.66 13.49
N ARG A 32 -5.87 2.60 14.16
CA ARG A 32 -5.18 1.97 15.30
C ARG A 32 -5.28 0.46 15.25
N ALA A 33 -4.33 -0.23 15.88
CA ALA A 33 -4.41 -1.67 16.09
C ALA A 33 -5.73 -2.07 16.78
N CYS A 34 -6.31 -3.20 16.37
CA CYS A 34 -7.58 -3.67 16.92
C CYS A 34 -7.67 -5.20 16.90
N SER A 35 -8.42 -5.76 17.86
CA SER A 35 -8.59 -7.22 17.99
C SER A 35 -10.06 -7.56 18.22
N PRO A 36 -10.55 -8.71 17.72
CA PRO A 36 -11.87 -9.22 18.06
C PRO A 36 -11.93 -9.58 19.56
N PRO A 37 -13.14 -9.53 20.17
CA PRO A 37 -13.32 -9.89 21.58
C PRO A 37 -12.91 -11.35 21.84
N ILE A 38 -12.36 -11.61 23.04
CA ILE A 38 -12.08 -12.97 23.52
C ILE A 38 -13.38 -13.65 23.91
N GLY A 39 -13.55 -14.92 23.55
CA GLY A 39 -14.67 -15.77 23.95
C GLY A 39 -14.24 -17.21 24.16
N ASN A 40 -15.20 -18.12 24.36
CA ASN A 40 -14.93 -19.55 24.44
C ASN A 40 -14.91 -20.15 23.03
N LEU A 41 -13.77 -20.69 22.61
CA LEU A 41 -13.62 -21.35 21.31
C LEU A 41 -14.40 -22.67 21.23
N ALA A 42 -14.74 -23.30 22.36
CA ALA A 42 -15.53 -24.53 22.38
C ALA A 42 -17.02 -24.29 22.12
N SER A 43 -17.55 -23.11 22.47
CA SER A 43 -18.98 -22.81 22.32
C SER A 43 -19.40 -22.82 20.84
N GLY A 44 -20.53 -23.47 20.55
CA GLY A 44 -21.04 -23.68 19.18
C GLY A 44 -20.27 -24.74 18.38
N ARG A 45 -19.29 -25.44 18.97
CA ARG A 45 -18.49 -26.48 18.29
C ARG A 45 -18.67 -27.85 18.95
N ALA A 46 -18.66 -28.89 18.13
CA ALA A 46 -18.71 -30.27 18.62
C ALA A 46 -17.36 -30.69 19.20
N LEU A 47 -17.40 -31.21 20.44
CA LEU A 47 -16.24 -31.82 21.09
C LEU A 47 -16.23 -33.33 20.82
N ARG A 48 -15.07 -33.85 20.41
CA ARG A 48 -14.87 -35.29 20.17
C ARG A 48 -14.26 -35.93 21.41
N THR A 49 -14.72 -37.12 21.77
CA THR A 49 -14.14 -37.92 22.86
C THR A 49 -13.83 -39.34 22.40
N LEU A 50 -12.90 -40.06 23.06
CA LEU A 50 -12.64 -41.47 22.71
C LEU A 50 -13.76 -42.37 23.23
N SER A 51 -14.35 -42.02 24.37
CA SER A 51 -15.43 -42.77 25.01
C SER A 51 -16.85 -42.28 24.65
N GLY A 52 -17.03 -41.51 23.57
CA GLY A 52 -18.34 -40.99 23.17
C GLY A 52 -19.13 -41.96 22.30
N CYS A 53 -20.43 -42.09 22.54
CA CYS A 53 -21.33 -42.83 21.66
C CYS A 53 -21.56 -42.05 20.36
N TYR A 54 -21.11 -42.60 19.22
CA TYR A 54 -21.31 -42.00 17.90
C TYR A 54 -22.80 -42.03 17.50
N GLY A 55 -23.50 -40.93 17.74
CA GLY A 55 -24.85 -40.68 17.20
C GLY A 55 -24.79 -40.42 15.69
N ASN A 56 -25.41 -41.31 14.92
CA ASN A 56 -25.41 -41.36 13.47
C ASN A 56 -26.09 -40.12 12.83
N ARG A 57 -25.34 -39.25 12.16
CA ARG A 57 -25.87 -38.34 11.10
C ARG A 57 -25.05 -38.50 9.81
N SER A 58 -25.53 -39.43 8.99
CA SER A 58 -25.48 -39.45 7.51
C SER A 58 -24.43 -38.57 6.80
N SER A 59 -23.27 -39.14 6.47
CA SER A 59 -22.71 -39.15 5.11
C SER A 59 -21.51 -40.12 4.99
N PRO A 60 -21.35 -40.82 3.85
CA PRO A 60 -20.44 -41.95 3.73
C PRO A 60 -19.05 -41.49 3.28
N SER A 61 -17.98 -41.90 3.96
CA SER A 61 -16.69 -42.16 3.32
C SER A 61 -15.70 -42.86 4.26
N LEU A 62 -15.24 -43.99 3.76
CA LEU A 62 -13.97 -44.68 4.02
C LEU A 62 -13.82 -45.47 5.34
N ARG A 63 -14.03 -46.77 5.14
CA ARG A 63 -13.61 -47.92 5.96
C ARG A 63 -12.16 -47.79 6.41
N LEU A 64 -11.90 -48.06 7.69
CA LEU A 64 -10.84 -48.95 8.18
C LEU A 64 -11.34 -49.58 9.50
N ASP A 65 -10.88 -50.78 9.80
CA ASP A 65 -11.47 -51.84 10.63
C ASP A 65 -12.05 -51.48 12.03
N PRO A 66 -13.08 -52.22 12.53
CA PRO A 66 -13.67 -52.00 13.85
C PRO A 66 -12.93 -52.81 14.95
N PRO A 67 -12.81 -52.31 16.20
CA PRO A 67 -12.62 -53.18 17.34
C PRO A 67 -13.95 -53.87 17.68
N ALA A 68 -13.85 -55.15 18.04
CA ALA A 68 -14.95 -55.96 18.52
C ALA A 68 -15.50 -55.39 19.84
N HIS A 69 -16.72 -54.84 19.81
CA HIS A 69 -17.80 -54.94 20.81
C HIS A 69 -18.86 -53.85 20.55
N PRO A 70 -20.04 -54.19 20.02
CA PRO A 70 -21.12 -53.24 19.87
C PRO A 70 -21.87 -53.13 21.21
N HIS A 71 -21.38 -52.26 22.11
CA HIS A 71 -22.24 -51.81 23.20
C HIS A 71 -23.31 -50.88 22.61
N LEU A 72 -24.57 -51.31 22.69
CA LEU A 72 -25.73 -50.46 22.42
C LEU A 72 -25.62 -49.22 23.32
N CYS A 73 -25.37 -48.07 22.71
CA CYS A 73 -25.44 -46.79 23.39
C CYS A 73 -26.90 -46.40 23.61
N ILE A 74 -27.36 -46.56 24.84
CA ILE A 74 -28.50 -45.82 25.40
C ILE A 74 -28.14 -44.32 25.29
N GLU A 75 -29.13 -43.43 25.07
CA GLU A 75 -28.92 -41.97 25.05
C GLU A 75 -27.85 -41.54 26.07
N ASP A 76 -26.75 -40.95 25.58
CA ASP A 76 -25.71 -40.40 26.45
C ASP A 76 -26.38 -39.31 27.32
N THR A 77 -26.61 -39.60 28.60
CA THR A 77 -27.17 -38.65 29.57
C THR A 77 -26.23 -37.48 29.84
N HIS A 78 -24.93 -37.66 29.55
CA HIS A 78 -23.86 -36.71 29.78
C HIS A 78 -22.95 -36.56 28.53
N PRO A 79 -23.48 -36.03 27.42
CA PRO A 79 -22.76 -35.87 26.15
C PRO A 79 -21.63 -34.84 26.25
N SER A 80 -20.67 -34.92 25.31
CA SER A 80 -19.53 -34.00 25.26
C SER A 80 -19.91 -32.53 25.07
N SER A 81 -21.09 -32.25 24.51
CA SER A 81 -21.62 -30.90 24.33
C SER A 81 -21.84 -30.16 25.66
N HIS A 82 -22.12 -30.88 26.75
CA HIS A 82 -22.26 -30.30 28.10
C HIS A 82 -20.95 -29.73 28.66
N MET A 83 -19.79 -29.94 28.01
CA MET A 83 -18.58 -29.23 28.42
C MET A 83 -18.48 -27.82 27.81
N ALA A 84 -19.25 -27.53 26.76
CA ALA A 84 -19.10 -26.31 25.96
C ALA A 84 -20.32 -25.37 26.00
N ASP A 85 -21.37 -25.76 26.73
CA ASP A 85 -22.55 -24.97 27.00
C ASP A 85 -22.24 -23.79 27.95
N ASP A 86 -23.22 -22.92 28.18
CA ASP A 86 -23.04 -21.78 29.07
C ASP A 86 -23.18 -22.24 30.54
N PRO A 87 -22.11 -22.19 31.34
CA PRO A 87 -22.12 -22.71 32.71
C PRO A 87 -23.01 -21.90 33.66
N PHE A 88 -23.43 -20.68 33.29
CA PHE A 88 -24.37 -19.89 34.08
C PHE A 88 -25.82 -20.26 33.77
N LEU A 89 -26.12 -20.68 32.54
CA LEU A 89 -27.46 -21.14 32.15
C LEU A 89 -27.68 -22.61 32.50
N HIS A 90 -26.63 -23.42 32.45
CA HIS A 90 -26.64 -24.87 32.68
C HIS A 90 -25.60 -25.27 33.74
N PRO A 91 -25.79 -24.93 35.03
CA PRO A 91 -24.78 -25.14 36.06
C PRO A 91 -24.59 -26.61 36.49
N ASP A 92 -25.58 -27.46 36.20
CA ASP A 92 -25.62 -28.87 36.60
C ASP A 92 -25.42 -29.83 35.42
N THR A 93 -24.95 -29.36 34.27
CA THR A 93 -24.57 -30.22 33.14
C THR A 93 -23.11 -30.65 33.27
N TRP A 94 -22.82 -31.85 32.78
CA TRP A 94 -21.46 -32.36 32.64
C TRP A 94 -21.41 -33.43 31.55
N TRP A 95 -20.21 -33.63 31.02
CA TRP A 95 -19.82 -34.82 30.27
C TRP A 95 -19.25 -35.87 31.22
N ALA A 96 -19.54 -37.15 30.97
CA ALA A 96 -18.93 -38.27 31.66
C ALA A 96 -18.31 -39.26 30.65
N SER A 97 -17.12 -39.76 30.98
CA SER A 97 -16.43 -40.78 30.19
C SER A 97 -17.14 -42.13 30.31
N SER A 98 -17.36 -42.80 29.18
CA SER A 98 -17.83 -44.20 29.16
C SER A 98 -16.68 -45.22 29.22
N ALA A 99 -15.43 -44.75 29.26
CA ALA A 99 -14.28 -45.62 29.36
C ALA A 99 -14.36 -46.44 30.66
N ALA A 100 -13.84 -47.67 30.61
CA ALA A 100 -13.74 -48.50 31.82
C ALA A 100 -13.07 -47.68 32.93
N THR A 101 -13.64 -47.74 34.13
CA THR A 101 -13.25 -46.97 35.32
C THR A 101 -11.72 -46.87 35.45
N GLY A 102 -11.15 -45.68 35.19
CA GLY A 102 -9.71 -45.41 35.24
C GLY A 102 -8.90 -45.58 33.94
N ALA A 103 -9.52 -45.95 32.81
CA ALA A 103 -8.87 -46.03 31.51
C ALA A 103 -8.65 -44.64 30.89
N PRO A 104 -7.59 -44.44 30.08
CA PRO A 104 -7.32 -43.16 29.44
C PRO A 104 -8.44 -42.72 28.49
N ASP A 105 -8.64 -41.40 28.40
CA ASP A 105 -9.61 -40.78 27.49
C ASP A 105 -9.01 -39.51 26.86
N GLU A 106 -9.68 -38.99 25.84
CA GLU A 106 -9.27 -37.80 25.12
C GLU A 106 -10.47 -36.89 24.89
N ILE A 107 -10.29 -35.59 25.06
CA ILE A 107 -11.23 -34.56 24.63
C ILE A 107 -10.54 -33.74 23.55
N ARG A 108 -11.14 -33.65 22.37
CA ARG A 108 -10.60 -32.94 21.21
C ARG A 108 -11.57 -31.89 20.69
N LEU A 109 -11.05 -30.68 20.52
CA LEU A 109 -11.71 -29.55 19.87
C LEU A 109 -11.02 -29.27 18.53
N ASP A 110 -11.74 -29.50 17.43
CA ASP A 110 -11.28 -29.21 16.07
C ASP A 110 -11.85 -27.87 15.62
N LEU A 111 -10.99 -26.92 15.26
CA LEU A 111 -11.38 -25.59 14.79
C LEU A 111 -11.37 -25.55 13.26
N GLU A 112 -12.31 -24.81 12.69
CA GLU A 112 -12.47 -24.67 11.25
C GLU A 112 -11.35 -23.82 10.58
N THR A 113 -10.59 -23.09 11.40
CA THR A 113 -9.48 -22.24 10.96
C THR A 113 -8.52 -21.98 12.14
N ARG A 114 -7.56 -21.08 11.96
CA ARG A 114 -6.59 -20.70 13.00
C ARG A 114 -7.18 -19.66 13.95
N PHE A 115 -7.07 -19.93 15.25
CA PHE A 115 -7.43 -19.02 16.34
C PHE A 115 -6.22 -18.73 17.22
N VAL A 116 -6.33 -17.75 18.09
CA VAL A 116 -5.35 -17.44 19.15
C VAL A 116 -5.92 -17.91 20.48
N LEU A 117 -5.28 -18.88 21.12
CA LEU A 117 -5.65 -19.36 22.46
C LEU A 117 -4.92 -18.52 23.53
N SER A 118 -5.66 -18.09 24.54
CA SER A 118 -5.10 -17.38 25.71
C SER A 118 -4.87 -18.34 26.87
N HIS A 119 -5.92 -19.05 27.26
CA HIS A 119 -5.89 -19.97 28.38
C HIS A 119 -6.98 -21.03 28.25
N VAL A 120 -6.79 -22.15 28.95
CA VAL A 120 -7.76 -23.25 29.04
C VAL A 120 -8.11 -23.44 30.51
N ILE A 121 -9.41 -23.53 30.81
CA ILE A 121 -9.92 -23.89 32.14
C ILE A 121 -10.81 -25.11 31.99
N LEU A 122 -10.52 -26.13 32.78
CA LEU A 122 -11.35 -27.32 32.94
C LEU A 122 -11.92 -27.34 34.35
N VAL A 123 -13.22 -27.54 34.47
CA VAL A 123 -13.91 -27.74 35.76
C VAL A 123 -14.40 -29.17 35.81
N PHE A 124 -13.86 -29.96 36.73
CA PHE A 124 -14.20 -31.37 36.87
C PHE A 124 -15.37 -31.57 37.83
N ARG A 125 -16.32 -32.44 37.45
CA ARG A 125 -17.36 -32.95 38.33
C ARG A 125 -16.84 -34.12 39.16
N SER A 126 -15.99 -34.95 38.56
CA SER A 126 -15.18 -35.98 39.23
C SER A 126 -13.97 -35.35 39.94
N PRO A 127 -13.18 -36.12 40.70
CA PRO A 127 -11.83 -35.70 41.03
C PRO A 127 -11.05 -35.39 39.74
N ARG A 128 -10.11 -34.43 39.82
CA ARG A 128 -9.20 -34.12 38.70
C ARG A 128 -8.40 -35.38 38.32
N PRO A 129 -7.75 -35.48 37.17
CA PRO A 129 -6.88 -36.63 36.88
C PRO A 129 -5.61 -36.62 37.73
N ALA A 130 -5.11 -37.81 38.12
CA ALA A 130 -3.76 -37.93 38.71
C ALA A 130 -2.66 -37.65 37.69
N ALA A 131 -2.93 -37.89 36.40
CA ALA A 131 -2.08 -37.51 35.28
C ALA A 131 -2.92 -37.09 34.06
N MET A 132 -2.56 -36.00 33.40
CA MET A 132 -3.17 -35.54 32.15
C MET A 132 -2.21 -34.66 31.32
N ALA A 133 -2.50 -34.51 30.03
CA ALA A 133 -1.76 -33.65 29.11
C ALA A 133 -2.68 -32.70 28.36
N ILE A 134 -2.23 -31.48 28.11
CA ILE A 134 -2.89 -30.55 27.18
C ILE A 134 -1.92 -30.29 26.03
N GLU A 135 -2.41 -30.50 24.82
CA GLU A 135 -1.64 -30.46 23.58
C GLU A 135 -2.39 -29.59 22.55
N ARG A 136 -1.66 -28.97 21.63
CA ARG A 136 -2.24 -28.23 20.50
C ARG A 136 -1.71 -28.75 19.18
N SER A 137 -2.46 -28.48 18.13
CA SER A 137 -1.98 -28.54 16.74
C SER A 137 -2.13 -27.16 16.10
N ALA A 138 -1.18 -26.80 15.24
CA ALA A 138 -1.21 -25.58 14.43
C ALA A 138 -1.42 -25.86 12.93
N ASP A 139 -1.58 -27.13 12.56
CA ASP A 139 -1.59 -27.64 11.18
C ASP A 139 -2.72 -28.65 10.92
N PHE A 140 -3.86 -28.43 11.56
CA PHE A 140 -5.10 -29.20 11.43
C PHE A 140 -4.97 -30.66 11.86
N GLY A 141 -4.26 -30.90 12.96
CA GLY A 141 -4.15 -32.21 13.63
C GLY A 141 -3.06 -33.12 13.08
N LYS A 142 -2.20 -32.62 12.18
CA LYS A 142 -1.09 -33.40 11.59
C LYS A 142 0.06 -33.55 12.57
N THR A 143 0.45 -32.45 13.22
CA THR A 143 1.44 -32.44 14.29
C THR A 143 0.84 -31.93 15.58
N TRP A 144 1.40 -32.40 16.69
CA TRP A 144 0.93 -32.10 18.03
C TRP A 144 2.11 -31.65 18.89
N GLU A 145 1.92 -30.55 19.60
CA GLU A 145 2.86 -30.00 20.57
C GLU A 145 2.23 -30.04 21.95
N THR A 146 2.97 -30.57 22.92
CA THR A 146 2.55 -30.58 24.33
C THR A 146 2.71 -29.19 24.93
N LEU A 147 1.60 -28.60 25.35
CA LEU A 147 1.58 -27.29 26.01
C LEU A 147 1.91 -27.41 27.50
N ARG A 148 1.34 -28.42 28.16
CA ARG A 148 1.59 -28.68 29.59
C ARG A 148 1.23 -30.12 29.95
N LEU A 149 2.01 -30.68 30.84
CA LEU A 149 1.73 -31.94 31.53
C LEU A 149 1.31 -31.65 32.97
N PHE A 150 0.37 -32.44 33.49
CA PHE A 150 -0.08 -32.35 34.86
C PHE A 150 0.04 -33.74 35.48
N ALA A 151 0.78 -33.89 36.58
CA ALA A 151 0.87 -35.14 37.33
C ALA A 151 0.99 -34.87 38.83
N GLN A 152 0.51 -35.78 39.68
CA GLN A 152 0.79 -35.73 41.12
C GLN A 152 2.30 -35.80 41.42
N ASN A 153 3.03 -36.59 40.63
CA ASN A 153 4.48 -36.69 40.70
C ASN A 153 5.07 -36.65 39.28
N CYS A 154 5.52 -35.47 38.86
CA CYS A 154 6.08 -35.24 37.52
C CYS A 154 7.32 -36.09 37.24
N SER A 155 8.19 -36.31 38.24
CA SER A 155 9.40 -37.11 38.10
C SER A 155 9.06 -38.59 37.89
N ALA A 156 8.08 -39.12 38.62
CA ALA A 156 7.68 -40.52 38.52
C ALA A 156 6.89 -40.82 37.23
N GLU A 157 5.97 -39.93 36.85
CA GLU A 157 5.06 -40.18 35.72
C GLU A 157 5.70 -39.82 34.37
N PHE A 158 6.47 -38.72 34.30
CA PHE A 158 7.01 -38.18 33.06
C PHE A 158 8.53 -37.99 33.05
N GLY A 159 9.23 -38.26 34.16
CA GLY A 159 10.68 -38.01 34.25
C GLY A 159 11.05 -36.52 34.19
N LEU A 160 10.13 -35.63 34.57
CA LEU A 160 10.30 -34.18 34.47
C LEU A 160 10.27 -33.50 35.84
N PRO A 161 11.01 -32.38 36.02
CA PRO A 161 10.91 -31.58 37.24
C PRO A 161 9.57 -30.84 37.33
N ASP A 162 9.20 -30.43 38.55
CA ASP A 162 7.99 -29.64 38.86
C ASP A 162 8.37 -28.23 39.34
N ASP A 163 9.17 -27.54 38.52
CA ASP A 163 9.63 -26.17 38.79
C ASP A 163 8.83 -25.15 37.97
N GLU A 164 8.88 -23.87 38.35
CA GLU A 164 8.29 -22.79 37.56
C GLU A 164 8.95 -22.72 36.17
N GLY A 165 8.14 -22.77 35.12
CA GLY A 165 8.62 -22.81 33.73
C GLY A 165 8.93 -24.20 33.18
N SER A 166 8.93 -25.26 34.01
CA SER A 166 9.02 -26.66 33.51
C SER A 166 7.78 -27.05 32.71
N LEU A 167 7.84 -28.13 31.91
CA LEU A 167 6.70 -28.60 31.10
C LEU A 167 5.61 -29.28 31.94
N CYS A 168 5.96 -29.83 33.11
CA CYS A 168 5.04 -30.54 33.99
C CYS A 168 4.64 -29.68 35.20
N THR A 169 3.48 -29.96 35.83
CA THR A 169 3.19 -29.41 37.16
C THR A 169 2.22 -30.25 37.99
N SER A 170 2.40 -30.27 39.31
CA SER A 170 1.45 -30.86 40.26
C SER A 170 0.40 -29.90 40.83
N ARG A 171 0.48 -28.59 40.51
CA ARG A 171 -0.38 -27.55 41.11
C ARG A 171 -1.89 -27.81 41.03
N TYR A 172 -2.34 -28.53 39.99
CA TYR A 172 -3.76 -28.78 39.72
C TYR A 172 -4.13 -30.27 39.72
N THR A 173 -3.37 -31.14 40.41
CA THR A 173 -3.58 -32.60 40.36
C THR A 173 -4.07 -33.21 41.66
N ALA A 174 -4.24 -32.44 42.73
CA ALA A 174 -4.83 -32.95 43.98
C ALA A 174 -6.27 -33.46 43.76
N ALA A 175 -6.59 -34.62 44.35
CA ALA A 175 -7.93 -35.20 44.32
C ALA A 175 -8.99 -34.28 44.94
N THR A 176 -8.61 -33.50 45.95
CA THR A 176 -9.48 -32.54 46.64
C THR A 176 -9.36 -31.14 46.05
N PRO A 177 -10.47 -30.41 45.84
CA PRO A 177 -11.85 -30.84 46.07
C PRO A 177 -12.31 -31.91 45.06
N CYS A 178 -13.10 -32.88 45.55
CA CYS A 178 -13.59 -34.03 44.80
C CYS A 178 -14.53 -33.70 43.65
N THR A 179 -15.07 -32.47 43.67
CA THR A 179 -15.94 -31.92 42.65
C THR A 179 -15.65 -30.44 42.54
N LYS A 180 -15.89 -29.86 41.36
CA LYS A 180 -15.53 -28.48 41.01
C LYS A 180 -14.04 -28.20 41.11
N GLY A 181 -13.21 -29.24 40.99
CA GLY A 181 -11.76 -29.09 40.90
C GLY A 181 -11.38 -28.46 39.56
N GLU A 182 -10.59 -27.39 39.60
CA GLU A 182 -10.15 -26.69 38.40
C GLU A 182 -8.74 -27.11 37.96
N VAL A 183 -8.55 -27.17 36.64
CA VAL A 183 -7.23 -27.24 35.98
C VAL A 183 -7.11 -26.05 35.05
N ILE A 184 -6.06 -25.25 35.22
CA ILE A 184 -5.85 -24.01 34.48
C ILE A 184 -4.52 -24.06 33.74
N LEU A 185 -4.57 -23.81 32.43
CA LEU A 185 -3.40 -23.59 31.58
C LEU A 185 -3.40 -22.16 31.07
N ARG A 186 -2.34 -21.40 31.36
CA ARG A 186 -2.10 -20.07 30.77
C ARG A 186 -0.92 -20.15 29.81
N LEU A 187 -1.11 -19.73 28.56
CA LEU A 187 -0.06 -19.82 27.52
C LEU A 187 0.94 -18.66 27.57
N LEU A 188 0.54 -17.53 28.17
CA LEU A 188 1.43 -16.41 28.44
C LEU A 188 1.62 -16.29 29.93
N ASP A 189 2.86 -16.32 30.37
CA ASP A 189 3.22 -15.99 31.74
C ASP A 189 3.04 -14.46 31.94
N PRO A 190 2.43 -14.00 33.04
CA PRO A 190 2.28 -12.56 33.34
C PRO A 190 3.59 -11.76 33.31
N SER A 191 4.75 -12.39 33.48
CA SER A 191 6.08 -11.76 33.37
C SER A 191 6.50 -11.50 31.92
N THR A 192 6.25 -12.43 30.99
CA THR A 192 6.59 -12.31 29.56
C THR A 192 5.50 -11.60 28.75
N SER A 193 4.25 -11.59 29.22
CA SER A 193 3.13 -10.90 28.56
C SER A 193 3.29 -9.37 28.50
N LYS A 194 4.19 -8.79 29.31
CA LYS A 194 4.47 -7.34 29.29
C LYS A 194 5.44 -6.91 28.19
N ILE A 195 6.20 -7.85 27.62
CA ILE A 195 7.31 -7.56 26.69
C ILE A 195 6.94 -7.92 25.25
N LEU A 196 6.13 -8.96 25.04
CA LEU A 196 5.82 -9.48 23.71
C LEU A 196 4.53 -8.88 23.15
N ASP A 197 4.60 -8.24 21.99
CA ASP A 197 3.41 -7.78 21.26
C ASP A 197 2.56 -8.99 20.83
N PRO A 198 1.25 -9.03 21.12
CA PRO A 198 0.39 -10.20 20.86
C PRO A 198 0.19 -10.50 19.37
N PHE A 199 0.49 -9.55 18.47
CA PHE A 199 0.39 -9.73 17.02
C PHE A 199 1.72 -10.07 16.36
N SER A 200 2.83 -10.08 17.13
CA SER A 200 4.15 -10.47 16.65
C SER A 200 4.17 -11.91 16.11
N PRO A 201 5.02 -12.22 15.12
CA PRO A 201 5.18 -13.58 14.62
C PRO A 201 5.50 -14.59 15.73
N GLU A 202 6.30 -14.20 16.72
CA GLU A 202 6.68 -15.03 17.85
C GLU A 202 5.48 -15.32 18.77
N ALA A 203 4.65 -14.31 19.07
CA ALA A 203 3.44 -14.51 19.86
C ALA A 203 2.44 -15.41 19.12
N VAL A 204 2.20 -15.12 17.84
CA VAL A 204 1.27 -15.91 17.00
C VAL A 204 1.76 -17.35 16.88
N ALA A 205 3.05 -17.60 16.72
CA ALA A 205 3.59 -18.96 16.66
C ALA A 205 3.31 -19.78 17.94
N ARG A 206 3.33 -19.13 19.11
CA ARG A 206 3.06 -19.77 20.42
C ARG A 206 1.58 -19.94 20.73
N LEU A 207 0.75 -18.97 20.33
CA LEU A 207 -0.66 -18.91 20.73
C LEU A 207 -1.63 -19.44 19.68
N ALA A 208 -1.21 -19.48 18.41
CA ALA A 208 -2.11 -19.91 17.34
C ALA A 208 -2.37 -21.42 17.39
N LEU A 209 -3.62 -21.84 17.17
CA LEU A 209 -3.97 -23.25 17.08
C LEU A 209 -5.09 -23.49 16.08
N THR A 210 -5.17 -24.72 15.60
CA THR A 210 -6.28 -25.28 14.82
C THR A 210 -6.98 -26.39 15.59
N ASN A 211 -6.30 -27.05 16.54
CA ASN A 211 -6.89 -28.10 17.36
C ASN A 211 -6.36 -28.01 18.79
N LEU A 212 -7.23 -28.30 19.75
CA LEU A 212 -6.88 -28.48 21.16
C LEU A 212 -7.20 -29.92 21.55
N ARG A 213 -6.25 -30.60 22.18
CA ARG A 213 -6.40 -31.97 22.65
C ARG A 213 -6.04 -32.07 24.12
N ILE A 214 -6.93 -32.66 24.91
CA ILE A 214 -6.77 -32.90 26.33
C ILE A 214 -6.77 -34.41 26.52
N ARG A 215 -5.67 -34.98 27.01
CA ARG A 215 -5.52 -36.41 27.25
C ARG A 215 -5.61 -36.66 28.74
N LEU A 216 -6.62 -37.40 29.16
CA LEU A 216 -6.84 -37.85 30.53
C LEU A 216 -6.15 -39.20 30.65
N LEU A 217 -5.07 -39.29 31.44
CA LEU A 217 -4.17 -40.44 31.41
C LEU A 217 -4.38 -41.39 32.59
N LYS A 218 -4.57 -40.83 33.79
CA LYS A 218 -4.74 -41.60 35.03
C LYS A 218 -5.80 -40.99 35.92
N ALA A 219 -6.86 -41.76 36.23
CA ALA A 219 -7.91 -41.32 37.15
C ALA A 219 -7.43 -41.40 38.60
N GLN A 220 -8.15 -40.75 39.51
CA GLN A 220 -7.91 -40.86 40.96
C GLN A 220 -9.24 -40.97 41.70
N THR A 221 -9.21 -41.71 42.80
CA THR A 221 -10.28 -41.73 43.79
C THR A 221 -10.19 -40.51 44.70
N CYS A 222 -11.32 -40.14 45.28
CA CYS A 222 -11.26 -39.16 46.36
C CYS A 222 -10.84 -39.81 47.67
N PRO A 223 -10.05 -39.13 48.51
CA PRO A 223 -9.70 -39.64 49.82
C PRO A 223 -10.97 -39.83 50.66
N ASP A 224 -11.12 -40.98 51.30
CA ASP A 224 -12.22 -41.20 52.24
C ASP A 224 -12.05 -40.30 53.47
N PRO A 225 -13.13 -39.73 54.03
CA PRO A 225 -13.06 -38.91 55.24
C PRO A 225 -12.53 -39.64 56.49
N ALA A 226 -12.34 -40.97 56.42
CA ALA A 226 -12.05 -41.83 57.56
C ALA A 226 -10.55 -42.00 57.89
N GLU A 227 -9.62 -41.58 57.02
CA GLU A 227 -8.19 -41.83 57.23
C GLU A 227 -7.45 -40.76 58.06
N THR A 228 -8.14 -39.71 58.53
CA THR A 228 -7.52 -38.66 59.38
C THR A 228 -7.83 -38.75 60.87
N SER A 229 -8.42 -39.85 61.36
CA SER A 229 -8.54 -40.08 62.81
C SER A 229 -8.07 -41.47 63.26
N SER A 230 -6.92 -41.46 63.94
CA SER A 230 -6.47 -42.39 65.00
C SER A 230 -5.56 -43.57 64.58
N PRO A 231 -4.32 -43.64 65.11
CA PRO A 231 -3.56 -44.89 65.21
C PRO A 231 -3.95 -45.62 66.51
N ALA A 232 -5.13 -46.25 66.56
CA ALA A 232 -5.48 -47.14 67.67
C ALA A 232 -6.69 -48.04 67.37
N SER A 233 -6.46 -49.20 66.77
CA SER A 233 -6.98 -50.50 67.25
C SER A 233 -6.81 -51.57 66.18
N ALA A 234 -6.05 -52.59 66.54
CA ALA A 234 -6.03 -53.85 65.85
C ALA A 234 -7.24 -54.69 66.31
N LEU A 235 -8.00 -55.22 65.36
CA LEU A 235 -8.49 -56.61 65.22
C LEU A 235 -9.88 -56.68 64.56
N THR A 236 -9.99 -57.65 63.63
CA THR A 236 -11.20 -58.30 63.09
C THR A 236 -12.18 -57.49 62.23
N SER A 237 -12.10 -57.68 60.91
CA SER A 237 -13.24 -58.17 60.09
C SER A 237 -12.84 -58.34 58.61
N ALA A 238 -13.13 -59.52 58.06
CA ALA A 238 -13.31 -59.97 56.67
C ALA A 238 -12.64 -59.24 55.47
N PRO A 239 -12.19 -59.96 54.43
CA PRO A 239 -11.77 -59.34 53.18
C PRO A 239 -13.02 -58.84 52.45
N VAL A 240 -13.40 -57.59 52.71
CA VAL A 240 -14.24 -56.84 51.79
C VAL A 240 -13.35 -56.58 50.59
N THR A 241 -13.62 -57.25 49.48
CA THR A 241 -13.11 -56.84 48.17
C THR A 241 -13.68 -55.47 47.85
N GLU A 242 -13.08 -54.42 48.42
CA GLU A 242 -13.30 -53.04 48.01
C GLU A 242 -12.84 -52.93 46.56
N SER A 243 -13.82 -52.91 45.66
CA SER A 243 -13.61 -52.44 44.30
C SER A 243 -13.29 -50.94 44.39
N THR A 244 -12.02 -50.63 44.64
CA THR A 244 -11.42 -49.28 44.60
C THR A 244 -11.30 -48.79 43.15
N ALA A 245 -12.38 -48.93 42.38
CA ALA A 245 -12.40 -48.52 40.98
C ALA A 245 -12.54 -46.99 40.92
N ALA A 246 -11.48 -46.31 40.48
CA ALA A 246 -11.42 -44.85 40.37
C ALA A 246 -12.50 -44.29 39.44
N ALA A 247 -13.43 -43.50 39.98
CA ALA A 247 -14.59 -42.96 39.26
C ALA A 247 -14.26 -42.47 37.82
N PRO A 248 -15.18 -42.67 36.85
CA PRO A 248 -14.97 -42.22 35.48
C PRO A 248 -14.75 -40.70 35.45
N TYR A 249 -14.00 -40.23 34.45
CA TYR A 249 -13.78 -38.81 34.28
C TYR A 249 -15.10 -38.09 34.03
N ALA A 250 -15.32 -36.98 34.72
CA ALA A 250 -16.46 -36.12 34.47
C ALA A 250 -16.06 -34.65 34.46
N VAL A 251 -16.40 -33.94 33.39
CA VAL A 251 -16.05 -32.54 33.16
C VAL A 251 -17.32 -31.73 33.00
N SER A 252 -17.53 -30.77 33.88
CA SER A 252 -18.65 -29.83 33.82
C SER A 252 -18.42 -28.73 32.81
N THR A 253 -17.18 -28.24 32.65
CA THR A 253 -16.94 -27.09 31.76
C THR A 253 -15.54 -27.11 31.19
N LEU A 254 -15.45 -26.87 29.88
CA LEU A 254 -14.24 -26.59 29.11
C LEU A 254 -14.32 -25.16 28.55
N LEU A 255 -13.52 -24.26 29.14
CA LEU A 255 -13.35 -22.89 28.65
C LEU A 255 -12.02 -22.78 27.91
N ALA A 256 -12.06 -22.98 26.59
CA ALA A 256 -10.94 -22.69 25.70
C ALA A 256 -10.98 -21.20 25.31
N ARG A 257 -10.48 -20.33 26.19
CA ARG A 257 -10.59 -18.87 26.03
C ARG A 257 -9.61 -18.38 24.97
N GLY A 258 -10.13 -17.79 23.90
CA GLY A 258 -9.33 -17.32 22.78
C GLY A 258 -10.06 -16.30 21.90
N THR A 259 -9.39 -15.85 20.86
CA THR A 259 -9.94 -14.92 19.87
C THR A 259 -9.55 -15.33 18.45
N CYS A 260 -10.27 -14.77 17.49
CA CYS A 260 -10.02 -14.93 16.07
C CYS A 260 -8.68 -14.26 15.66
N LEU A 261 -7.84 -14.96 14.90
CA LEU A 261 -6.53 -14.47 14.47
C LEU A 261 -6.67 -13.46 13.32
N CYS A 262 -6.45 -12.17 13.57
CA CYS A 262 -6.57 -11.11 12.55
C CYS A 262 -5.38 -10.16 12.46
N HIS A 263 -4.23 -10.50 13.07
CA HIS A 263 -2.99 -9.70 13.06
C HIS A 263 -3.16 -8.22 13.45
N GLY A 264 -4.14 -7.91 14.31
CA GLY A 264 -4.40 -6.54 14.75
C GLY A 264 -5.17 -5.67 13.74
N HIS A 265 -5.78 -6.28 12.71
CA HIS A 265 -6.44 -5.60 11.59
C HIS A 265 -7.95 -5.85 11.49
N ALA A 266 -8.58 -6.43 12.51
CA ALA A 266 -10.03 -6.58 12.55
C ALA A 266 -10.57 -6.50 13.98
N GLY A 267 -11.73 -5.86 14.14
CA GLY A 267 -12.40 -5.70 15.44
C GLY A 267 -13.52 -6.71 15.65
N SER A 268 -13.84 -7.51 14.64
CA SER A 268 -14.87 -8.54 14.67
C SER A 268 -14.59 -9.62 13.63
N CYS A 269 -15.15 -10.80 13.86
CA CYS A 269 -15.13 -11.92 12.93
C CYS A 269 -16.56 -12.34 12.58
N ALA A 270 -16.70 -12.99 11.43
CA ALA A 270 -17.97 -13.45 10.88
C ALA A 270 -17.88 -14.93 10.52
N PRO A 271 -19.02 -15.62 10.35
CA PRO A 271 -19.05 -17.00 9.87
C PRO A 271 -18.37 -17.15 8.50
N HIS A 272 -17.85 -18.34 8.21
CA HIS A 272 -17.22 -18.66 6.93
C HIS A 272 -18.24 -18.69 5.78
N ASN A 273 -19.45 -19.22 6.04
CA ASN A 273 -20.57 -19.24 5.10
C ASN A 273 -21.62 -18.19 5.47
N ASN A 274 -22.20 -17.51 4.47
CA ASN A 274 -23.32 -16.56 4.64
C ASN A 274 -24.65 -17.26 5.01
N SER A 275 -24.60 -18.36 5.77
CA SER A 275 -25.77 -19.06 6.29
C SER A 275 -26.46 -18.15 7.31
N ARG A 276 -27.75 -17.87 7.05
CA ARG A 276 -28.62 -16.96 7.81
C ARG A 276 -29.18 -17.57 9.10
N ASP A 277 -28.59 -18.63 9.63
CA ASP A 277 -29.07 -19.22 10.88
C ASP A 277 -28.41 -18.53 12.08
N THR A 278 -28.81 -17.28 12.31
CA THR A 278 -28.22 -16.37 13.32
C THR A 278 -28.80 -16.56 14.73
N SER A 279 -29.72 -17.50 14.95
CA SER A 279 -30.39 -17.67 16.25
C SER A 279 -29.73 -18.67 17.20
N GLN A 280 -28.80 -19.52 16.75
CA GLN A 280 -28.22 -20.58 17.61
C GLN A 280 -26.86 -20.25 18.24
N ASP A 281 -26.14 -19.21 17.79
CA ASP A 281 -24.73 -19.03 18.15
C ASP A 281 -24.36 -17.60 18.60
N GLN A 282 -25.17 -16.99 19.48
CA GLN A 282 -24.88 -15.63 19.98
C GLN A 282 -23.52 -15.50 20.69
N ASN A 283 -22.99 -16.61 21.24
CA ASN A 283 -21.74 -16.64 22.02
C ASN A 283 -20.57 -17.33 21.28
N MET A 284 -20.75 -17.76 20.03
CA MET A 284 -19.70 -18.44 19.27
C MET A 284 -18.63 -17.44 18.80
N VAL A 285 -17.36 -17.80 18.96
CA VAL A 285 -16.24 -17.05 18.37
C VAL A 285 -16.03 -17.49 16.94
N PHE A 286 -16.40 -16.66 15.96
CA PHE A 286 -16.19 -16.95 14.53
C PHE A 286 -14.74 -16.74 14.08
N GLY A 287 -14.30 -17.47 13.04
CA GLY A 287 -12.91 -17.49 12.58
C GLY A 287 -12.54 -16.65 11.35
N ARG A 288 -13.49 -16.05 10.62
CA ARG A 288 -13.17 -15.22 9.43
C ARG A 288 -13.15 -13.74 9.79
N CYS A 289 -12.00 -13.09 9.61
CA CYS A 289 -11.83 -11.68 9.96
C CYS A 289 -12.62 -10.75 9.03
N GLN A 290 -13.23 -9.71 9.62
CA GLN A 290 -13.74 -8.55 8.89
C GLN A 290 -12.62 -7.51 8.78
N CYS A 291 -11.75 -7.70 7.79
CA CYS A 291 -10.50 -6.95 7.67
C CYS A 291 -10.69 -5.43 7.49
N ALA A 292 -9.85 -4.67 8.20
CA ALA A 292 -9.68 -3.23 8.11
C ALA A 292 -8.28 -2.89 7.59
N HIS A 293 -7.87 -1.63 7.68
CA HIS A 293 -6.50 -1.19 7.34
C HIS A 293 -6.03 -1.55 5.93
N HIS A 294 -6.97 -1.69 4.99
CA HIS A 294 -6.74 -2.14 3.62
C HIS A 294 -6.05 -3.49 3.51
N THR A 295 -6.28 -4.37 4.49
CA THR A 295 -5.86 -5.76 4.48
C THR A 295 -6.97 -6.67 3.93
N THR A 296 -6.61 -7.88 3.57
CA THR A 296 -7.50 -8.92 3.04
C THR A 296 -6.93 -10.31 3.36
N GLY A 297 -7.66 -11.37 3.04
CA GLY A 297 -7.37 -12.73 3.47
C GLY A 297 -8.28 -13.18 4.61
N HIS A 298 -8.18 -14.44 5.00
CA HIS A 298 -9.02 -14.99 6.08
C HIS A 298 -8.63 -14.43 7.46
N HIS A 299 -7.36 -14.04 7.61
CA HIS A 299 -6.75 -13.55 8.83
C HIS A 299 -6.16 -12.15 8.67
N CYS A 300 -6.51 -11.44 7.58
CA CYS A 300 -5.94 -10.12 7.25
C CYS A 300 -4.42 -10.14 7.01
N GLU A 301 -3.91 -11.28 6.53
CA GLU A 301 -2.50 -11.58 6.35
C GLU A 301 -1.92 -11.06 5.01
N LYS A 302 -2.73 -10.35 4.22
CA LYS A 302 -2.35 -9.79 2.92
C LYS A 302 -2.85 -8.36 2.78
N CYS A 303 -2.20 -7.58 1.94
CA CYS A 303 -2.74 -6.28 1.52
C CYS A 303 -3.80 -6.45 0.42
N ALA A 304 -4.80 -5.56 0.41
CA ALA A 304 -5.76 -5.48 -0.67
C ALA A 304 -5.06 -5.19 -2.02
N GLN A 305 -5.69 -5.59 -3.12
CA GLN A 305 -5.05 -5.66 -4.45
C GLN A 305 -4.35 -4.36 -4.90
N LEU A 306 -4.87 -3.18 -4.55
CA LEU A 306 -4.29 -1.87 -4.91
C LEU A 306 -3.44 -1.24 -3.79
N TYR A 307 -3.12 -1.99 -2.73
CA TYR A 307 -2.49 -1.47 -1.51
C TYR A 307 -1.11 -2.08 -1.21
N ASN A 308 -0.39 -2.47 -2.25
CA ASN A 308 0.92 -3.10 -2.17
C ASN A 308 2.09 -2.12 -2.40
N ASP A 309 1.98 -0.86 -1.96
CA ASP A 309 3.07 0.12 -2.11
C ASP A 309 4.20 -0.08 -1.09
N ARG A 310 3.90 -0.73 0.03
CA ARG A 310 4.85 -1.16 1.07
C ARG A 310 4.57 -2.62 1.49
N PRO A 311 5.54 -3.32 2.09
CA PRO A 311 5.32 -4.67 2.61
C PRO A 311 4.22 -4.69 3.68
N TRP A 312 3.43 -5.77 3.70
CA TRP A 312 2.46 -6.02 4.77
C TRP A 312 3.19 -6.20 6.12
N ARG A 313 2.58 -5.72 7.21
CA ARG A 313 3.05 -5.93 8.58
C ARG A 313 1.84 -6.05 9.52
N PRO A 314 1.90 -6.87 10.58
CA PRO A 314 0.86 -6.88 11.60
C PRO A 314 0.74 -5.51 12.29
N ALA A 315 -0.42 -5.20 12.82
CA ALA A 315 -0.55 -4.02 13.68
C ALA A 315 0.25 -4.22 14.98
N ASN A 316 0.57 -3.13 15.67
CA ASN A 316 1.30 -3.17 16.93
C ASN A 316 0.34 -2.74 18.05
N SER A 317 0.07 -3.66 18.97
CA SER A 317 -0.80 -3.41 20.12
C SER A 317 -0.19 -2.45 21.12
N SER A 318 1.14 -2.51 21.31
CA SER A 318 1.86 -1.71 22.31
C SER A 318 2.00 -0.26 21.90
N SER A 319 2.34 0.01 20.63
CA SER A 319 2.42 1.38 20.08
C SER A 319 1.07 1.90 19.59
N GLY A 320 0.11 1.01 19.34
CA GLY A 320 -1.18 1.33 18.73
C GLY A 320 -1.12 1.54 17.21
N GLU A 321 0.05 1.37 16.58
CA GLU A 321 0.22 1.56 15.14
C GLU A 321 -0.59 0.52 14.35
N SER A 322 -1.44 1.00 13.44
CA SER A 322 -2.29 0.15 12.62
C SER A 322 -1.53 -0.67 11.57
N ASN A 323 -0.34 -0.22 11.18
CA ASN A 323 0.47 -0.75 10.08
C ASN A 323 -0.33 -0.99 8.78
N ALA A 324 -1.29 -0.11 8.48
CA ALA A 324 -2.19 -0.26 7.34
C ALA A 324 -1.46 -0.42 6.00
N CYS A 325 -2.05 -1.17 5.08
CA CYS A 325 -1.49 -1.31 3.74
C CYS A 325 -1.56 0.02 2.98
N GLN A 326 -0.54 0.31 2.16
CA GLN A 326 -0.39 1.60 1.50
C GLN A 326 -0.83 1.52 0.03
N LYS A 327 -1.74 2.42 -0.37
CA LYS A 327 -2.26 2.47 -1.73
C LYS A 327 -1.16 2.76 -2.75
N CYS A 328 -1.11 1.96 -3.82
CA CYS A 328 -0.25 2.21 -4.96
C CYS A 328 -0.71 3.43 -5.76
N GLN A 329 0.26 4.25 -6.18
CA GLN A 329 0.00 5.39 -7.04
C GLN A 329 -0.08 4.96 -8.50
N CYS A 330 -1.26 4.50 -8.94
CA CYS A 330 -1.51 4.10 -10.33
C CYS A 330 -2.27 5.16 -11.16
N HIS A 331 -2.44 6.37 -10.58
CA HIS A 331 -3.19 7.49 -11.17
C HIS A 331 -4.62 7.12 -11.65
N GLY A 332 -5.24 6.06 -11.12
CA GLY A 332 -6.59 5.64 -11.57
C GLY A 332 -6.60 4.82 -12.87
N HIS A 333 -5.45 4.30 -13.30
CA HIS A 333 -5.34 3.46 -14.49
C HIS A 333 -5.08 1.97 -14.19
N ALA A 334 -5.13 1.56 -12.93
CA ALA A 334 -5.01 0.15 -12.54
C ALA A 334 -5.81 -0.11 -11.27
N ASP A 335 -6.37 -1.31 -11.17
CA ASP A 335 -7.15 -1.77 -10.01
C ASP A 335 -6.34 -2.65 -9.07
N SER A 336 -5.12 -3.03 -9.48
CA SER A 336 -4.20 -3.84 -8.68
C SER A 336 -2.74 -3.46 -8.91
N CYS A 337 -1.91 -3.79 -7.93
CA CYS A 337 -0.46 -3.62 -7.95
C CYS A 337 0.21 -4.71 -7.09
N HIS A 338 1.50 -4.94 -7.31
CA HIS A 338 2.33 -5.74 -6.43
C HIS A 338 3.47 -4.91 -5.85
N PHE A 339 4.03 -5.39 -4.74
CA PHE A 339 5.22 -4.81 -4.15
C PHE A 339 6.47 -5.30 -4.89
N SER A 340 7.39 -4.39 -5.21
CA SER A 340 8.70 -4.70 -5.77
C SER A 340 9.79 -4.12 -4.88
N GLU A 341 10.62 -5.01 -4.32
CA GLU A 341 11.76 -4.62 -3.49
C GLU A 341 12.76 -3.75 -4.26
N ARG A 342 13.01 -4.06 -5.54
CA ARG A 342 13.83 -3.22 -6.42
C ARG A 342 13.29 -1.79 -6.51
N ALA A 343 11.97 -1.64 -6.70
CA ALA A 343 11.34 -0.33 -6.75
C ALA A 343 11.44 0.39 -5.40
N TRP A 344 11.24 -0.33 -4.30
CA TRP A 344 11.38 0.18 -2.93
C TRP A 344 12.78 0.75 -2.68
N LEU A 345 13.83 -0.04 -2.93
CA LEU A 345 15.23 0.38 -2.77
C LEU A 345 15.56 1.57 -3.68
N SER A 346 15.12 1.54 -4.95
CA SER A 346 15.35 2.65 -5.90
C SER A 346 14.69 3.97 -5.47
N SER A 347 13.67 3.90 -4.63
CA SER A 347 12.95 5.06 -4.09
C SER A 347 13.48 5.53 -2.73
N GLY A 348 14.57 4.95 -2.23
CA GLY A 348 15.09 5.22 -0.89
C GLY A 348 14.16 4.73 0.23
N GLY A 349 13.40 3.66 -0.02
CA GLY A 349 12.46 3.09 0.95
C GLY A 349 11.15 3.86 1.12
N THR A 350 10.67 4.53 0.07
CA THR A 350 9.45 5.35 0.12
C THR A 350 8.26 4.75 -0.63
N SER A 351 8.48 4.06 -1.75
CA SER A 351 7.41 3.44 -2.57
C SER A 351 7.94 2.26 -3.38
N GLY A 352 7.32 1.10 -3.19
CA GLY A 352 7.66 -0.15 -3.87
C GLY A 352 6.57 -0.65 -4.82
N GLY A 353 5.42 0.02 -4.89
CA GLY A 353 4.28 -0.44 -5.67
C GLY A 353 4.51 -0.40 -7.18
N VAL A 354 4.11 -1.47 -7.88
CA VAL A 354 4.13 -1.57 -9.34
C VAL A 354 2.73 -1.96 -9.82
N CYS A 355 2.11 -1.09 -10.61
CA CYS A 355 0.75 -1.27 -11.11
C CYS A 355 0.67 -2.40 -12.14
N HIS A 356 -0.40 -3.17 -12.09
CA HIS A 356 -0.70 -4.20 -13.09
C HIS A 356 -1.64 -3.69 -14.17
N ASN A 357 -1.48 -4.20 -15.39
CA ASN A 357 -2.44 -4.02 -16.49
C ASN A 357 -2.90 -2.57 -16.68
N CYS A 358 -1.95 -1.63 -16.82
CA CYS A 358 -2.24 -0.21 -17.03
C CYS A 358 -3.28 -0.01 -18.15
N LYS A 359 -4.44 0.52 -17.76
CA LYS A 359 -5.59 0.85 -18.60
C LYS A 359 -5.39 2.20 -19.29
N HIS A 360 -6.38 2.62 -20.09
CA HIS A 360 -6.42 3.98 -20.67
C HIS A 360 -5.19 4.32 -21.53
N ASN A 361 -4.62 3.32 -22.22
CA ASN A 361 -3.41 3.46 -23.03
C ASN A 361 -2.19 4.02 -22.27
N THR A 362 -2.13 3.76 -20.97
CA THR A 362 -1.00 4.15 -20.12
C THR A 362 0.01 3.01 -19.96
N VAL A 363 1.24 3.35 -19.57
CA VAL A 363 2.36 2.45 -19.30
C VAL A 363 3.29 3.02 -18.23
N GLY A 364 4.19 2.16 -17.75
CA GLY A 364 5.16 2.46 -16.71
C GLY A 364 4.71 1.98 -15.33
N ARG A 365 5.63 1.98 -14.36
CA ARG A 365 5.41 1.46 -13.00
C ARG A 365 4.14 1.98 -12.33
N ARG A 366 3.80 3.25 -12.58
CA ARG A 366 2.68 3.98 -11.99
C ARG A 366 1.60 4.30 -13.01
N CYS A 367 1.65 3.70 -14.20
CA CYS A 367 0.80 4.07 -15.33
C CYS A 367 0.88 5.57 -15.66
N GLN A 368 2.07 6.16 -15.53
CA GLN A 368 2.29 7.60 -15.56
C GLN A 368 2.64 8.16 -16.94
N ARG A 369 2.77 7.30 -17.96
CA ARG A 369 3.11 7.69 -19.34
C ARG A 369 2.11 7.07 -20.30
N CYS A 370 1.99 7.65 -21.49
CA CYS A 370 1.23 7.03 -22.57
C CYS A 370 2.05 5.93 -23.25
N ARG A 371 1.36 4.88 -23.69
CA ARG A 371 1.95 3.80 -24.50
C ARG A 371 2.41 4.37 -25.85
N HIS A 372 3.33 3.67 -26.51
CA HIS A 372 3.71 3.96 -27.90
C HIS A 372 2.46 4.06 -28.80
N GLY A 373 2.46 5.02 -29.74
CA GLY A 373 1.30 5.37 -30.55
C GLY A 373 0.28 6.30 -29.86
N TYR A 374 0.54 6.73 -28.62
CA TYR A 374 -0.26 7.71 -27.89
C TYR A 374 0.63 8.82 -27.30
N HIS A 375 0.06 10.02 -27.17
CA HIS A 375 0.70 11.15 -26.52
C HIS A 375 -0.20 11.74 -25.42
N ARG A 376 0.42 12.51 -24.54
CA ARG A 376 -0.28 13.17 -23.43
C ARG A 376 -1.20 14.27 -23.95
N HIS A 377 -2.45 14.28 -23.50
CA HIS A 377 -3.38 15.39 -23.73
C HIS A 377 -2.98 16.59 -22.84
N PRO A 378 -2.63 17.77 -23.40
CA PRO A 378 -2.04 18.86 -22.61
C PRO A 378 -2.92 19.39 -21.47
N SER A 379 -4.24 19.42 -21.67
CA SER A 379 -5.19 20.04 -20.74
C SER A 379 -5.93 19.10 -19.78
N LEU A 380 -5.81 17.78 -19.94
CA LEU A 380 -6.50 16.82 -19.06
C LEU A 380 -5.58 16.44 -17.89
N PRO A 381 -6.10 16.12 -16.68
CA PRO A 381 -5.29 15.57 -15.61
C PRO A 381 -4.77 14.17 -15.95
N LEU A 382 -3.66 13.74 -15.32
CA LEU A 382 -3.07 12.43 -15.60
C LEU A 382 -4.07 11.31 -15.32
N SER A 383 -4.91 11.45 -14.28
CA SER A 383 -5.90 10.45 -13.91
C SER A 383 -7.11 10.32 -14.84
N SER A 384 -7.23 11.20 -15.85
CA SER A 384 -8.34 11.12 -16.80
C SER A 384 -8.22 9.83 -17.63
N PRO A 385 -9.32 9.09 -17.86
CA PRO A 385 -9.34 7.98 -18.82
C PRO A 385 -8.94 8.38 -20.24
N LEU A 386 -9.01 9.67 -20.58
CA LEU A 386 -8.66 10.25 -21.88
C LEU A 386 -7.30 10.98 -21.85
N ALA A 387 -6.49 10.79 -20.79
CA ALA A 387 -5.19 11.46 -20.65
C ALA A 387 -4.22 11.15 -21.80
N CYS A 388 -4.39 10.01 -22.47
CA CYS A 388 -3.59 9.56 -23.61
C CYS A 388 -4.40 9.61 -24.91
N LYS A 389 -4.03 10.53 -25.80
CA LYS A 389 -4.61 10.70 -27.13
C LYS A 389 -3.79 9.94 -28.17
N ARG A 390 -4.46 9.25 -29.10
CA ARG A 390 -3.79 8.51 -30.19
C ARG A 390 -3.02 9.47 -31.09
N CYS A 391 -1.83 9.07 -31.53
CA CYS A 391 -1.10 9.75 -32.58
C CYS A 391 -1.88 9.66 -33.90
N TRP A 392 -1.99 10.79 -34.61
CA TRP A 392 -2.55 10.86 -35.95
C TRP A 392 -1.44 11.31 -36.89
N CYS A 393 -0.68 10.35 -37.42
CA CYS A 393 0.43 10.63 -38.33
C CYS A 393 0.04 10.16 -39.74
N ASP A 394 0.06 11.03 -40.75
CA ASP A 394 -0.19 10.65 -42.15
C ASP A 394 0.93 9.71 -42.60
N PRO A 395 0.62 8.48 -43.03
CA PRO A 395 1.62 7.49 -43.40
C PRO A 395 2.47 7.92 -44.60
N ARG A 396 1.94 8.75 -45.49
CA ARG A 396 2.65 9.27 -46.67
C ARG A 396 3.71 10.27 -46.27
N GLY A 397 3.40 11.16 -45.33
CA GLY A 397 4.28 12.24 -44.91
C GLY A 397 5.15 11.92 -43.70
N SER A 398 4.88 10.83 -42.98
CA SER A 398 5.63 10.45 -41.78
C SER A 398 6.74 9.44 -42.09
N LEU A 399 7.85 9.54 -41.38
CA LEU A 399 8.91 8.54 -41.42
C LEU A 399 8.40 7.20 -40.86
N PRO A 400 8.83 6.06 -41.43
CA PRO A 400 8.44 4.74 -40.92
C PRO A 400 8.92 4.53 -39.47
N PRO A 401 8.24 3.68 -38.68
CA PRO A 401 8.68 3.31 -37.35
C PRO A 401 10.03 2.58 -37.38
N HIS A 402 10.76 2.57 -36.26
CA HIS A 402 12.03 1.83 -36.20
C HIS A 402 11.78 0.31 -36.22
N PRO A 403 12.76 -0.50 -36.68
CA PRO A 403 12.62 -1.95 -36.68
C PRO A 403 12.30 -2.49 -35.28
N GLY A 404 11.18 -3.22 -35.16
CA GLY A 404 10.68 -3.76 -33.88
C GLY A 404 9.49 -3.00 -33.27
N GLU A 405 8.91 -2.02 -33.97
CA GLU A 405 7.79 -1.21 -33.46
C GLU A 405 6.56 -1.26 -34.39
N GLU A 406 5.37 -1.38 -33.79
CA GLU A 406 4.12 -1.69 -34.50
C GLU A 406 3.32 -0.47 -35.00
N SER A 407 3.71 0.78 -34.69
CA SER A 407 2.93 1.98 -35.05
C SER A 407 3.82 3.21 -35.27
N PRO A 408 3.44 4.17 -36.16
CA PRO A 408 4.13 5.45 -36.33
C PRO A 408 4.24 6.24 -35.02
N TRP A 409 5.37 6.93 -34.87
CA TRP A 409 5.72 7.62 -33.63
C TRP A 409 5.37 9.09 -33.69
N CYS A 410 4.63 9.53 -32.68
CA CYS A 410 4.54 10.93 -32.32
C CYS A 410 5.22 11.19 -30.97
N HIS A 411 5.72 12.41 -30.79
CA HIS A 411 6.40 12.80 -29.56
C HIS A 411 5.44 12.66 -28.35
N PRO A 412 5.82 11.97 -27.26
CA PRO A 412 4.89 11.53 -26.22
C PRO A 412 4.25 12.68 -25.42
N ARG A 413 4.80 13.90 -25.50
CA ARG A 413 4.23 15.10 -24.85
C ARG A 413 3.49 16.01 -25.82
N SER A 414 4.04 16.25 -27.01
CA SER A 414 3.48 17.24 -27.96
C SER A 414 2.57 16.65 -29.01
N GLY A 415 2.64 15.34 -29.26
CA GLY A 415 1.90 14.69 -30.35
C GLY A 415 2.50 14.94 -31.73
N GLN A 416 3.66 15.59 -31.83
CA GLN A 416 4.33 15.87 -33.12
C GLN A 416 4.85 14.58 -33.76
N CYS A 417 4.38 14.27 -34.96
CA CYS A 417 4.87 13.17 -35.78
C CYS A 417 6.24 13.48 -36.40
N ARG A 418 6.98 12.43 -36.74
CA ARG A 418 8.29 12.56 -37.40
C ARG A 418 8.10 12.68 -38.91
N CYS A 419 8.17 13.89 -39.45
CA CYS A 419 7.88 14.14 -40.86
C CYS A 419 9.06 13.84 -41.80
N LYS A 420 8.74 13.44 -43.03
CA LYS A 420 9.68 13.34 -44.16
C LYS A 420 10.17 14.73 -44.58
N PRO A 421 11.28 14.84 -45.34
CA PRO A 421 11.77 16.12 -45.84
C PRO A 421 10.69 16.91 -46.59
N GLY A 422 10.63 18.22 -46.35
CA GLY A 422 9.64 19.11 -46.97
C GLY A 422 8.21 18.98 -46.47
N VAL A 423 7.93 18.07 -45.53
CA VAL A 423 6.60 17.82 -44.94
C VAL A 423 6.52 18.43 -43.54
N GLY A 424 5.37 19.01 -43.19
CA GLY A 424 5.11 19.67 -41.92
C GLY A 424 3.70 19.42 -41.38
N GLY A 425 3.36 20.12 -40.29
CA GLY A 425 2.14 19.88 -39.51
C GLY A 425 2.37 18.87 -38.37
N ALA A 426 1.45 18.85 -37.39
CA ALA A 426 1.55 17.94 -36.25
C ALA A 426 1.43 16.46 -36.64
N ASP A 427 0.68 16.22 -37.72
CA ASP A 427 0.37 14.92 -38.32
C ASP A 427 1.21 14.59 -39.55
N CYS A 428 2.07 15.51 -40.01
CA CYS A 428 2.82 15.37 -41.27
C CYS A 428 1.90 15.23 -42.52
N GLY A 429 0.72 15.87 -42.51
CA GLY A 429 -0.26 15.78 -43.59
C GLY A 429 -0.10 16.80 -44.73
N GLN A 430 0.88 17.72 -44.65
CA GLN A 430 1.01 18.83 -45.59
C GLN A 430 2.46 19.22 -45.89
N CYS A 431 2.71 19.88 -47.02
CA CYS A 431 4.03 20.44 -47.31
C CYS A 431 4.35 21.63 -46.41
N LEU A 432 5.63 21.79 -46.07
CA LEU A 432 6.15 23.00 -45.45
C LEU A 432 6.08 24.18 -46.44
N PRO A 433 6.02 25.43 -45.95
CA PRO A 433 6.20 26.61 -46.81
C PRO A 433 7.48 26.48 -47.64
N GLY A 434 7.41 26.76 -48.95
CA GLY A 434 8.52 26.57 -49.87
C GLY A 434 8.68 25.15 -50.44
N PHE A 435 7.70 24.26 -50.20
CA PHE A 435 7.64 22.92 -50.77
C PHE A 435 6.27 22.61 -51.39
N TRP A 436 6.21 21.68 -52.35
CA TRP A 436 4.99 21.29 -53.06
C TRP A 436 4.95 19.80 -53.42
N GLY A 437 3.77 19.32 -53.81
CA GLY A 437 3.57 17.98 -54.37
C GLY A 437 3.66 16.87 -53.32
N PHE A 438 2.82 16.94 -52.29
CA PHE A 438 2.77 15.96 -51.20
C PHE A 438 2.59 14.53 -51.71
N SER A 439 3.53 13.64 -51.36
CA SER A 439 3.59 12.27 -51.84
C SER A 439 4.23 11.33 -50.81
N GLU A 440 4.33 10.04 -51.14
CA GLU A 440 5.07 9.04 -50.34
C GLU A 440 6.57 9.38 -50.19
N GLU A 441 7.15 10.20 -51.06
CA GLU A 441 8.55 10.63 -50.94
C GLU A 441 8.72 11.95 -50.17
N GLY A 442 7.62 12.50 -49.63
CA GLY A 442 7.57 13.81 -49.02
C GLY A 442 7.17 14.91 -50.01
N CYS A 443 7.76 16.09 -49.87
CA CYS A 443 7.49 17.24 -50.75
C CYS A 443 8.77 17.72 -51.45
N LYS A 444 8.60 18.26 -52.65
CA LYS A 444 9.69 18.80 -53.48
C LYS A 444 9.88 20.29 -53.17
N PRO A 445 11.12 20.82 -53.14
CA PRO A 445 11.34 22.25 -52.94
C PRO A 445 10.78 23.05 -54.12
N CYS A 446 10.22 24.23 -53.84
CA CYS A 446 9.80 25.18 -54.86
C CYS A 446 11.01 25.72 -55.63
N THR A 447 10.90 25.88 -56.95
CA THR A 447 11.88 26.61 -57.77
C THR A 447 11.43 28.05 -57.97
N CYS A 448 11.11 28.74 -56.86
CA CYS A 448 10.50 30.07 -56.86
C CYS A 448 11.25 31.01 -55.91
N PRO A 449 11.32 32.34 -56.18
CA PRO A 449 12.08 33.28 -55.36
C PRO A 449 11.57 33.47 -53.92
N ARG A 450 10.29 33.14 -53.65
CA ARG A 450 9.66 33.34 -52.32
C ARG A 450 8.88 32.13 -51.86
N SER A 451 7.78 31.80 -52.53
CA SER A 451 6.92 30.68 -52.18
C SER A 451 6.18 30.16 -53.43
N CYS A 452 5.68 28.93 -53.36
CA CYS A 452 4.87 28.31 -54.39
C CYS A 452 3.62 27.68 -53.79
N ASP A 453 2.62 27.45 -54.63
CA ASP A 453 1.42 26.72 -54.26
C ASP A 453 1.78 25.27 -53.86
N PRO A 454 1.34 24.78 -52.69
CA PRO A 454 1.78 23.49 -52.14
C PRO A 454 1.27 22.27 -52.93
N THR A 455 0.32 22.45 -53.84
CA THR A 455 -0.25 21.36 -54.65
C THR A 455 0.35 21.35 -56.06
N THR A 456 0.40 22.51 -56.70
CA THR A 456 0.76 22.68 -58.12
C THR A 456 2.22 23.07 -58.35
N GLY A 457 2.90 23.59 -57.32
CA GLY A 457 4.28 24.08 -57.44
C GLY A 457 4.41 25.41 -58.19
N GLN A 458 3.30 26.04 -58.58
CA GLN A 458 3.32 27.31 -59.29
C GLN A 458 3.78 28.44 -58.35
N CYS A 459 4.68 29.29 -58.84
CA CYS A 459 5.18 30.41 -58.05
C CYS A 459 4.02 31.37 -57.73
N LEU A 460 3.91 31.74 -56.46
CA LEU A 460 2.97 32.76 -56.04
C LEU A 460 3.54 34.12 -56.49
N THR A 461 3.17 34.56 -57.70
CA THR A 461 3.47 35.92 -58.16
C THR A 461 2.61 36.87 -57.36
N SER A 462 3.20 37.61 -56.42
CA SER A 462 2.52 38.72 -55.76
C SER A 462 2.07 39.72 -56.82
N TYR A 463 0.78 39.76 -57.16
CA TYR A 463 0.23 40.86 -57.96
C TYR A 463 0.31 42.14 -57.13
N SER A 464 1.19 43.03 -57.59
CA SER A 464 1.00 44.45 -57.85
C SER A 464 0.12 45.29 -56.91
N ASP A 465 0.78 46.32 -56.37
CA ASP A 465 0.26 47.67 -56.10
C ASP A 465 -0.99 47.79 -55.21
N ASN A 466 -0.76 48.10 -53.92
CA ASN A 466 -1.69 48.93 -53.17
C ASN A 466 -0.94 49.75 -52.14
N HIS A 467 -0.78 51.02 -52.48
CA HIS A 467 -0.73 52.19 -51.60
C HIS A 467 0.03 52.04 -50.27
N VAL A 468 1.19 52.69 -50.21
CA VAL A 468 1.71 53.26 -48.97
C VAL A 468 0.65 54.24 -48.43
N VAL A 469 -0.23 53.77 -47.56
CA VAL A 469 -1.04 54.64 -46.71
C VAL A 469 -0.14 55.01 -45.53
N ASN A 470 0.31 56.26 -45.51
CA ASN A 470 0.85 56.87 -44.30
C ASN A 470 -0.23 56.80 -43.21
N VAL A 471 -0.05 55.92 -42.22
CA VAL A 471 -0.93 55.89 -41.04
C VAL A 471 -0.31 56.78 -39.96
N PRO A 472 -1.01 57.83 -39.49
CA PRO A 472 -0.58 58.68 -38.38
C PRO A 472 -0.54 57.88 -37.08
N ILE A 473 0.37 58.29 -36.18
CA ILE A 473 0.51 57.74 -34.84
C ILE A 473 -0.80 57.92 -34.06
N GLY A 474 -1.50 56.81 -33.80
CA GLY A 474 -2.63 56.74 -32.86
C GLY A 474 -3.90 56.10 -33.42
N GLY A 475 -3.95 54.77 -33.49
CA GLY A 475 -5.19 54.01 -33.76
C GLY A 475 -4.96 52.50 -33.87
N LYS A 476 -5.82 51.69 -33.23
CA LYS A 476 -5.74 50.21 -33.17
C LYS A 476 -6.26 49.54 -34.46
N VAL A 477 -5.56 48.52 -34.97
CA VAL A 477 -6.12 47.36 -35.71
C VAL A 477 -5.17 46.12 -35.56
N PRO A 478 -5.55 44.88 -35.92
CA PRO A 478 -5.54 43.69 -35.05
C PRO A 478 -4.49 42.61 -35.43
N ASP A 479 -4.47 41.51 -34.66
CA ASP A 479 -3.67 40.28 -34.81
C ASP A 479 -3.54 39.75 -36.25
N VAL A 480 -2.32 39.32 -36.64
CA VAL A 480 -1.97 37.95 -37.12
C VAL A 480 -0.48 37.93 -37.55
N ASP A 481 0.29 37.18 -36.77
CA ASP A 481 1.25 36.12 -37.12
C ASP A 481 2.34 36.24 -38.24
N HIS A 482 3.56 35.96 -37.75
CA HIS A 482 4.64 35.12 -38.31
C HIS A 482 5.64 35.60 -39.39
N THR A 483 6.93 35.40 -38.99
CA THR A 483 8.14 34.97 -39.75
C THR A 483 8.81 36.02 -40.65
N PHE A 484 10.14 36.13 -40.79
CA PHE A 484 11.26 35.17 -40.99
C PHE A 484 12.52 35.67 -40.21
N GLU A 485 13.67 34.98 -40.02
CA GLU A 485 14.59 34.31 -40.96
C GLU A 485 15.57 33.33 -40.25
N ASP A 486 15.93 32.28 -41.01
CA ASP A 486 17.21 31.58 -41.25
C ASP A 486 18.29 31.41 -40.15
N ASP A 487 18.88 30.21 -40.04
CA ASP A 487 20.15 29.89 -40.73
C ASP A 487 20.81 28.55 -40.29
N VAL A 488 21.51 27.95 -41.26
CA VAL A 488 22.77 27.17 -41.21
C VAL A 488 22.82 25.77 -40.58
N GLN A 489 23.32 24.85 -41.41
CA GLN A 489 23.63 23.44 -41.22
C GLN A 489 24.95 23.22 -40.46
N TRP A 490 24.98 22.28 -39.50
CA TRP A 490 26.21 21.73 -38.92
C TRP A 490 26.27 20.20 -39.12
N THR A 491 27.46 19.73 -39.49
CA THR A 491 27.83 18.35 -39.77
C THR A 491 27.97 17.50 -38.51
N LYS A 492 27.57 16.23 -38.61
CA LYS A 492 27.80 15.19 -37.60
C LYS A 492 29.30 14.89 -37.49
N GLY A 493 29.86 15.01 -36.29
CA GLY A 493 31.15 14.39 -35.99
C GLY A 493 31.87 14.91 -34.75
N ARG A 494 31.40 14.55 -33.54
CA ARG A 494 32.22 13.98 -32.44
C ARG A 494 31.42 13.82 -31.13
N ALA A 495 31.60 12.63 -30.59
CA ALA A 495 31.26 12.04 -29.29
C ALA A 495 31.30 13.00 -28.07
N VAL A 496 30.30 13.01 -27.17
CA VAL A 496 30.08 12.19 -25.95
C VAL A 496 30.76 12.74 -24.67
N SER A 497 29.91 12.94 -23.65
CA SER A 497 30.14 13.04 -22.19
C SER A 497 30.88 14.29 -21.68
N THR A 498 30.42 15.02 -20.67
CA THR A 498 30.00 14.61 -19.32
C THR A 498 29.19 15.72 -18.62
N LEU A 499 28.01 15.41 -18.07
CA LEU A 499 27.56 15.92 -16.75
C LEU A 499 26.33 15.13 -16.26
N HIS A 500 26.57 13.85 -16.01
CA HIS A 500 25.98 13.20 -14.84
C HIS A 500 26.90 13.52 -13.65
N HIS A 501 26.53 14.51 -12.85
CA HIS A 501 26.78 14.45 -11.42
C HIS A 501 25.47 14.68 -10.67
N THR A 502 25.28 13.80 -9.71
CA THR A 502 24.17 13.63 -8.80
C THR A 502 24.24 14.65 -7.67
N GLY A 503 23.13 15.36 -7.42
CA GLY A 503 22.80 15.88 -6.08
C GLY A 503 23.51 17.15 -5.62
N LYS A 504 22.70 18.22 -5.48
CA LYS A 504 22.79 19.36 -4.52
C LYS A 504 22.78 20.78 -5.12
N CYS A 505 22.48 20.97 -6.40
CA CYS A 505 22.27 22.32 -6.93
C CYS A 505 20.84 22.51 -7.43
N SER A 506 20.08 23.29 -6.66
CA SER A 506 18.73 23.73 -7.00
C SER A 506 18.78 25.23 -7.29
N CYS A 507 18.85 25.60 -8.57
CA CYS A 507 18.72 26.99 -8.97
C CYS A 507 17.25 27.38 -8.85
N LYS A 508 16.95 28.37 -8.01
CA LYS A 508 15.60 28.94 -7.96
C LYS A 508 15.40 29.81 -9.19
N GLU A 509 14.54 29.38 -10.11
CA GLU A 509 14.15 30.19 -11.26
C GLU A 509 13.53 31.51 -10.77
N LYS A 510 14.17 32.63 -11.12
CA LYS A 510 13.58 33.96 -10.90
C LYS A 510 12.44 34.13 -11.90
N LYS A 511 11.29 34.61 -11.44
CA LYS A 511 10.19 35.05 -12.32
C LYS A 511 10.25 36.56 -12.40
N LEU A 512 10.34 37.11 -13.60
CA LEU A 512 10.24 38.55 -13.82
C LEU A 512 8.77 38.95 -13.75
N ARG A 513 8.37 39.64 -12.67
CA ARG A 513 6.98 40.02 -12.41
C ARG A 513 6.63 41.42 -12.89
N SER A 514 7.61 42.32 -12.93
CA SER A 514 7.47 43.68 -13.44
C SER A 514 8.75 44.14 -14.13
N ALA A 515 8.64 45.15 -15.00
CA ALA A 515 9.82 45.75 -15.62
C ALA A 515 10.70 46.49 -14.61
N SER A 516 10.12 46.96 -13.50
CA SER A 516 10.84 47.59 -12.38
C SER A 516 11.89 46.65 -11.77
N GLU A 517 11.69 45.32 -11.79
CA GLU A 517 12.68 44.35 -11.30
C GLU A 517 13.92 44.27 -12.20
N LEU A 518 13.76 44.45 -13.52
CA LEU A 518 14.87 44.58 -14.46
C LEU A 518 15.60 45.91 -14.26
N CYS A 519 14.84 46.98 -14.03
CA CYS A 519 15.34 48.34 -13.86
C CYS A 519 16.03 48.59 -12.51
N ARG A 520 15.76 47.76 -11.49
CA ARG A 520 16.32 47.92 -10.14
C ARG A 520 17.84 47.76 -10.09
N ILE A 521 18.41 47.04 -11.06
CA ILE A 521 19.85 46.84 -11.21
C ILE A 521 20.21 47.37 -12.59
N LYS A 522 21.19 48.27 -12.66
CA LYS A 522 21.69 48.77 -13.94
C LYS A 522 22.48 47.65 -14.63
N HIS A 523 21.80 46.91 -15.50
CA HIS A 523 22.42 45.91 -16.37
C HIS A 523 23.08 46.61 -17.55
N ASP A 524 24.25 46.13 -17.96
CA ASP A 524 24.99 46.71 -19.09
C ASP A 524 24.35 46.30 -20.40
N TYR A 525 23.91 45.03 -20.51
CA TYR A 525 23.18 44.53 -21.67
C TYR A 525 21.85 43.87 -21.30
N VAL A 526 20.90 43.93 -22.23
CA VAL A 526 19.61 43.23 -22.15
C VAL A 526 19.28 42.69 -23.54
N ILE A 527 19.20 41.37 -23.68
CA ILE A 527 19.02 40.69 -24.98
C ILE A 527 18.01 39.53 -24.90
N LYS A 528 17.38 39.22 -26.04
CA LYS A 528 16.75 37.93 -26.30
C LYS A 528 17.77 37.05 -27.02
N ALA A 529 18.05 35.87 -26.50
CA ALA A 529 18.98 34.94 -27.13
C ALA A 529 18.50 33.47 -27.09
N SER A 530 18.78 32.71 -28.15
CA SER A 530 18.57 31.26 -28.22
C SER A 530 19.88 30.54 -27.87
N VAL A 531 19.87 29.63 -26.91
CA VAL A 531 21.08 28.90 -26.51
C VAL A 531 21.40 27.83 -27.56
N LEU A 532 22.57 27.89 -28.19
CA LEU A 532 23.01 26.95 -29.21
C LEU A 532 23.75 25.76 -28.58
N SER A 533 24.73 26.05 -27.74
CA SER A 533 25.55 25.04 -27.08
C SER A 533 26.17 25.59 -25.79
N ALA A 534 26.56 24.70 -24.89
CA ALA A 534 27.29 25.04 -23.67
C ALA A 534 28.52 24.12 -23.58
N HIS A 535 29.69 24.72 -23.41
CA HIS A 535 30.96 24.03 -23.32
C HIS A 535 31.61 24.30 -21.96
N ASP A 536 32.07 23.24 -21.32
CA ASP A 536 32.94 23.36 -20.16
C ASP A 536 34.40 23.39 -20.64
N LYS A 537 35.10 24.50 -20.38
CA LYS A 537 36.52 24.67 -20.72
C LYS A 537 37.43 24.38 -19.51
N GLY A 538 36.88 23.85 -18.42
CA GLY A 538 37.57 23.50 -17.18
C GLY A 538 37.79 24.70 -16.24
N THR A 539 38.31 25.81 -16.76
CA THR A 539 38.52 27.05 -15.96
C THR A 539 37.30 27.97 -15.96
N HIS A 540 36.45 27.85 -16.99
CA HIS A 540 35.22 28.63 -17.16
C HIS A 540 34.24 27.85 -18.04
N ALA A 541 32.96 28.21 -17.93
CA ALA A 541 31.93 27.75 -18.86
C ALA A 541 31.73 28.79 -19.96
N GLU A 542 31.62 28.32 -21.20
CA GLU A 542 31.32 29.15 -22.36
C GLU A 542 30.01 28.68 -22.98
N VAL A 543 29.03 29.58 -23.05
CA VAL A 543 27.72 29.30 -23.65
C VAL A 543 27.60 30.08 -24.95
N GLN A 544 27.46 29.37 -26.07
CA GLN A 544 27.19 30.01 -27.34
C GLN A 544 25.70 30.23 -27.51
N VAL A 545 25.32 31.46 -27.84
CA VAL A 545 23.93 31.85 -28.06
C VAL A 545 23.78 32.56 -29.40
N LYS A 546 22.59 32.45 -30.02
CA LYS A 546 22.16 33.29 -31.14
C LYS A 546 21.34 34.45 -30.59
N VAL A 547 21.88 35.66 -30.61
CA VAL A 547 21.19 36.90 -30.25
C VAL A 547 20.10 37.18 -31.28
N ARG A 548 18.85 37.16 -30.81
CA ARG A 548 17.64 37.33 -31.63
C ARG A 548 17.06 38.74 -31.52
N LYS A 549 17.33 39.46 -30.42
CA LYS A 549 16.93 40.86 -30.23
C LYS A 549 17.82 41.51 -29.18
N VAL A 550 18.22 42.76 -29.42
CA VAL A 550 18.95 43.59 -28.45
C VAL A 550 18.00 44.67 -27.95
N PHE A 551 17.83 44.75 -26.64
CA PHE A 551 17.02 45.79 -25.99
C PHE A 551 17.90 46.89 -25.39
N GLN A 552 19.08 46.51 -24.92
CA GLN A 552 20.10 47.42 -24.40
C GLN A 552 21.47 46.79 -24.65
N SER A 553 22.44 47.62 -25.04
CA SER A 553 23.84 47.22 -25.21
C SER A 553 24.72 47.99 -24.23
N GLY A 554 25.81 47.36 -23.79
CA GLY A 554 26.78 47.92 -22.88
C GLY A 554 27.85 48.75 -23.60
N GLN A 555 29.10 48.59 -23.18
CA GLN A 555 30.25 49.25 -23.81
C GLN A 555 30.59 48.59 -25.15
N THR A 556 30.37 47.28 -25.27
CA THR A 556 30.46 46.55 -26.55
C THR A 556 29.12 46.63 -27.27
N GLU A 557 29.13 47.04 -28.54
CA GLU A 557 27.94 47.02 -29.39
C GLU A 557 27.52 45.58 -29.73
N LEU A 558 26.33 45.20 -29.26
CA LEU A 558 25.75 43.89 -29.53
C LEU A 558 24.88 43.94 -30.78
N SER A 559 25.15 43.03 -31.71
CA SER A 559 24.39 42.85 -32.95
C SER A 559 23.65 41.50 -32.96
N LEU A 560 22.72 41.35 -33.90
CA LEU A 560 22.06 40.08 -34.15
C LEU A 560 23.07 39.09 -34.73
N GLY A 561 23.16 37.87 -34.17
CA GLY A 561 24.16 36.90 -34.57
C GLY A 561 24.57 35.97 -33.45
N THR A 562 25.65 35.23 -33.63
CA THR A 562 26.18 34.33 -32.59
C THR A 562 27.11 35.08 -31.65
N SER A 563 26.94 34.91 -30.35
CA SER A 563 27.80 35.50 -29.32
C SER A 563 28.08 34.49 -28.21
N SER A 564 29.23 34.65 -27.55
CA SER A 564 29.61 33.86 -26.37
C SER A 564 29.21 34.59 -25.09
N ILE A 565 28.65 33.84 -24.15
CA ILE A 565 28.25 34.31 -22.83
C ILE A 565 28.95 33.47 -21.76
N TYR A 566 29.41 34.13 -20.70
CA TYR A 566 30.29 33.57 -19.68
C TYR A 566 29.63 33.62 -18.30
N PRO A 567 29.10 32.49 -17.79
CA PRO A 567 28.56 32.40 -16.44
C PRO A 567 29.68 32.42 -15.38
N LEU A 568 29.67 33.41 -14.48
CA LEU A 568 30.73 33.63 -13.47
C LEU A 568 30.55 32.88 -12.14
N SER A 569 29.79 31.79 -12.12
CA SER A 569 29.48 31.04 -10.90
C SER A 569 30.10 29.64 -10.86
N TRP A 570 31.34 29.47 -11.33
CA TRP A 570 32.06 28.21 -11.13
C TRP A 570 32.55 28.09 -9.68
N THR A 571 31.66 27.66 -8.79
CA THR A 571 32.07 27.25 -7.44
C THR A 571 32.94 25.99 -7.55
N LYS A 572 33.88 25.77 -6.60
CA LYS A 572 34.70 24.54 -6.48
C LYS A 572 33.88 23.23 -6.37
N HIS A 573 32.54 23.31 -6.46
CA HIS A 573 31.57 22.22 -6.40
C HIS A 573 30.73 22.04 -7.68
N GLY A 574 31.08 22.71 -8.80
CA GLY A 574 30.61 22.34 -10.14
C GLY A 574 29.16 22.74 -10.48
N CYS A 575 28.63 23.81 -9.90
CA CYS A 575 27.26 24.26 -10.17
C CYS A 575 27.19 25.71 -10.62
N THR A 576 26.62 25.95 -11.80
CA THR A 576 26.33 27.27 -12.35
C THR A 576 24.82 27.56 -12.24
N CYS A 577 24.47 28.70 -11.62
CA CYS A 577 23.12 29.22 -11.61
C CYS A 577 23.12 30.63 -12.21
N PRO A 578 22.12 30.99 -13.05
CA PRO A 578 21.01 30.18 -13.56
C PRO A 578 21.42 29.20 -14.69
N VAL A 579 20.69 28.08 -14.85
CA VAL A 579 20.98 27.04 -15.86
C VAL A 579 20.44 27.45 -17.24
N LEU A 580 21.33 27.48 -18.23
CA LEU A 580 20.98 27.73 -19.63
C LEU A 580 20.93 26.42 -20.41
N ASN A 581 19.72 26.03 -20.83
CA ASN A 581 19.52 24.78 -21.57
C ASN A 581 19.66 25.03 -23.09
N PRO A 582 20.50 24.25 -23.81
CA PRO A 582 20.55 24.31 -25.28
C PRO A 582 19.17 24.11 -25.92
N GLY A 583 18.88 24.85 -26.98
CA GLY A 583 17.61 24.84 -27.70
C GLY A 583 16.50 25.71 -27.08
N MET A 584 16.73 26.32 -25.91
CA MET A 584 15.78 27.21 -25.26
C MET A 584 16.08 28.68 -25.53
N GLU A 585 15.04 29.51 -25.57
CA GLU A 585 15.16 30.97 -25.66
C GLU A 585 15.01 31.63 -24.30
N TYR A 586 15.86 32.62 -24.03
CA TYR A 586 15.85 33.36 -22.77
C TYR A 586 15.89 34.88 -23.02
N LEU A 587 15.31 35.64 -22.09
CA LEU A 587 15.72 37.01 -21.83
C LEU A 587 16.95 36.95 -20.90
N LEU A 588 18.04 37.57 -21.34
CA LEU A 588 19.30 37.67 -20.60
C LEU A 588 19.60 39.14 -20.32
N ALA A 589 19.76 39.49 -19.05
CA ALA A 589 20.26 40.79 -18.64
C ALA A 589 21.41 40.61 -17.65
N GLY A 590 22.54 41.25 -17.93
CA GLY A 590 23.78 41.01 -17.20
C GLY A 590 24.74 42.18 -17.28
N SER A 591 25.93 41.97 -16.76
CA SER A 591 27.02 42.94 -16.77
C SER A 591 28.06 42.56 -17.81
N GLU A 592 28.84 43.54 -18.24
CA GLU A 592 29.96 43.35 -19.16
C GLU A 592 31.27 43.38 -18.38
N GLU A 593 32.23 42.52 -18.74
CA GLU A 593 33.56 42.54 -18.13
C GLU A 593 34.38 43.72 -18.64
N ALA A 594 34.86 44.56 -17.71
CA ALA A 594 35.65 45.74 -18.04
C ALA A 594 36.97 45.35 -18.74
N GLY A 595 37.15 45.79 -19.98
CA GLY A 595 38.37 45.62 -20.78
C GLY A 595 38.30 44.52 -21.85
N THR A 596 37.56 43.43 -21.62
CA THR A 596 37.40 42.31 -22.59
C THR A 596 36.08 42.37 -23.35
N GLY A 597 35.07 43.06 -22.80
CA GLY A 597 33.73 43.13 -23.38
C GLY A 597 32.93 41.83 -23.24
N HIS A 598 33.39 40.88 -22.42
CA HIS A 598 32.71 39.62 -22.23
C HIS A 598 31.34 39.81 -21.58
N LEU A 599 30.33 39.16 -22.14
CA LEU A 599 28.97 39.16 -21.59
C LEU A 599 28.90 38.20 -20.41
N LEU A 600 28.75 38.75 -19.21
CA LEU A 600 28.76 37.96 -17.98
C LEU A 600 27.35 37.63 -17.52
N ILE A 601 27.18 36.40 -17.02
CA ILE A 601 25.98 35.99 -16.27
C ILE A 601 26.38 35.70 -14.84
N THR A 602 25.81 36.45 -13.91
CA THR A 602 26.05 36.35 -12.47
C THR A 602 24.76 35.98 -11.72
N MET A 603 24.85 35.80 -10.40
CA MET A 603 23.66 35.57 -9.56
C MET A 603 22.71 36.78 -9.52
N GLN A 604 23.20 37.96 -9.90
CA GLN A 604 22.48 39.22 -9.98
C GLN A 604 21.86 39.42 -11.36
N SER A 605 22.30 38.68 -12.38
CA SER A 605 21.69 38.69 -13.71
C SER A 605 20.24 38.23 -13.70
N VAL A 606 19.48 38.71 -14.68
CA VAL A 606 18.12 38.25 -14.98
C VAL A 606 18.21 37.25 -16.12
N VAL A 607 17.83 36.01 -15.84
CA VAL A 607 17.73 34.95 -16.85
C VAL A 607 16.37 34.31 -16.69
N VAL A 608 15.49 34.61 -17.64
CA VAL A 608 14.11 34.10 -17.61
C VAL A 608 13.76 33.51 -18.97
N PRO A 609 13.08 32.35 -19.03
CA PRO A 609 12.63 31.78 -20.29
C PRO A 609 11.80 32.80 -21.08
N TRP A 610 12.10 32.92 -22.37
CA TRP A 610 11.46 33.90 -23.22
C TRP A 610 9.96 33.61 -23.38
N THR A 611 9.14 34.65 -23.25
CA THR A 611 7.73 34.64 -23.66
C THR A 611 7.38 35.97 -24.31
N PRO A 612 6.37 36.02 -25.21
CA PRO A 612 5.91 37.28 -25.80
C PRO A 612 5.54 38.34 -24.76
N ARG A 613 4.96 37.93 -23.61
CA ARG A 613 4.61 38.82 -22.50
C ARG A 613 5.83 39.49 -21.87
N ILE A 614 6.92 38.74 -21.68
CA ILE A 614 8.18 39.28 -21.17
C ILE A 614 8.77 40.30 -22.16
N GLY A 615 8.70 40.00 -23.46
CA GLY A 615 9.17 40.93 -24.50
C GLY A 615 8.46 42.28 -24.48
N LEU A 616 7.13 42.28 -24.31
CA LEU A 616 6.34 43.50 -24.15
C LEU A 616 6.73 44.27 -22.88
N LEU A 617 6.76 43.58 -21.74
CA LEU A 617 7.11 44.17 -20.43
C LEU A 617 8.48 44.85 -20.44
N VAL A 618 9.50 44.20 -21.03
CA VAL A 618 10.87 44.72 -21.10
C VAL A 618 10.96 45.90 -22.06
N SER A 619 10.31 45.81 -23.23
CA SER A 619 10.33 46.89 -24.22
C SER A 619 9.66 48.16 -23.68
N GLU A 620 8.54 48.03 -22.97
CA GLU A 620 7.81 49.14 -22.37
C GLU A 620 8.58 49.76 -21.19
N GLY A 621 9.15 48.92 -20.31
CA GLY A 621 9.91 49.41 -19.15
C GLY A 621 11.20 50.15 -19.50
N LEU A 622 11.96 49.63 -20.48
CA LEU A 622 13.19 50.30 -20.94
C LEU A 622 12.88 51.58 -21.73
N ARG A 623 11.79 51.59 -22.52
CA ARG A 623 11.37 52.78 -23.29
C ARG A 623 10.87 53.92 -22.38
N ASN A 624 10.26 53.59 -21.25
CA ASN A 624 9.80 54.56 -20.25
C ASN A 624 10.90 54.99 -19.26
N GLY A 625 12.17 54.69 -19.56
CA GLY A 625 13.31 55.18 -18.79
C GLY A 625 13.47 54.55 -17.40
N CYS A 626 12.87 53.38 -17.15
CA CYS A 626 12.97 52.70 -15.86
C CYS A 626 12.51 53.56 -14.65
N LEU A 627 11.43 54.33 -14.82
CA LEU A 627 10.79 55.12 -13.76
C LEU A 627 10.01 54.27 -12.75
#